data_AF-A0A183FSR6-F1
#
_entry.id   AF-A0A183FSR6-F1
#
_cell.length_a   1.000
_cell.length_b   1.000
_cell.length_c   1.000
_cell.angle_alpha   90.00
_cell.angle_beta   90.00
_cell.angle_gamma   90.00
#
_symmetry.space_group_name_H-M   'P 1'
#
loop_
_entity.id
_entity.type
_entity.pdbx_description
1 polymer ?
#
loop_
_entity_poly.entity_id
_entity_poly.type
_entity_poly.pdbx_seq_one_letter_code
_entity_poly.pdbx_strand_id
1 'polypeptide(L)' 'MRGLPRAERPQLKKLVRLGTLNVVTLSRRSRKMADMIKRRRIEVLRLQETRWKGTKAKQFGERVKLYYSGEDT' A
#
# COMPACT_ATOMS: atom_id res chain seq x y z
N MET A 1 -6.23 -45.10 -21.82
CA MET A 1 -6.21 -44.32 -20.55
C MET A 1 -6.80 -42.95 -20.83
N ARG A 2 -7.96 -42.61 -20.26
CA ARG A 2 -8.53 -41.25 -20.36
C ARG A 2 -7.68 -40.33 -19.46
N GLY A 3 -7.06 -39.30 -20.04
CA GLY A 3 -6.33 -38.29 -19.29
C GLY A 3 -7.24 -37.63 -18.25
N LEU A 4 -6.66 -37.27 -17.10
CA LEU A 4 -7.38 -36.63 -16.00
C LEU A 4 -8.12 -35.38 -16.50
N PRO A 5 -9.40 -35.19 -16.11
CA PRO A 5 -10.14 -33.99 -16.45
C PRO A 5 -9.40 -32.78 -15.89
N ARG A 6 -9.45 -31.68 -16.65
CA ARG A 6 -8.79 -30.40 -16.38
C ARG A 6 -9.45 -29.71 -15.17
N ALA A 7 -9.43 -30.36 -14.01
CA ALA A 7 -9.83 -29.80 -12.75
C ALA A 7 -8.87 -28.65 -12.46
N GLU A 8 -9.42 -27.44 -12.60
CA GLU A 8 -9.09 -26.31 -11.75
C GLU A 8 -7.60 -25.96 -11.71
N ARG A 9 -7.09 -25.42 -12.83
CA ARG A 9 -5.99 -24.46 -12.68
C ARG A 9 -6.48 -23.41 -11.67
N PRO A 10 -5.81 -23.20 -10.52
CA PRO A 10 -6.16 -22.11 -9.63
C PRO A 10 -6.15 -20.85 -10.49
N GLN A 11 -7.30 -20.18 -10.63
CA GLN A 11 -7.33 -18.91 -11.34
C GLN A 11 -6.22 -18.05 -10.75
N LEU A 12 -5.36 -17.50 -11.62
CA LEU A 12 -4.18 -16.76 -11.21
C LEU A 12 -4.61 -15.75 -10.14
N LYS A 13 -4.22 -15.99 -8.89
CA LYS A 13 -4.60 -15.14 -7.76
C LYS A 13 -4.16 -13.73 -8.14
N LYS A 14 -5.09 -12.77 -8.04
CA LYS A 14 -4.88 -11.36 -8.39
C LYS A 14 -3.52 -10.92 -7.83
N LEU A 15 -2.61 -10.48 -8.70
CA LEU A 15 -1.24 -10.16 -8.29
C LEU A 15 -1.25 -8.92 -7.40
N VAL A 16 -0.98 -9.10 -6.10
CA VAL A 16 -0.98 -7.99 -5.14
C VAL A 16 0.34 -7.23 -5.21
N ARG A 17 0.28 -5.92 -5.47
CA ARG A 17 1.49 -5.07 -5.51
C ARG A 17 1.74 -4.40 -4.16
N LEU A 18 2.82 -4.83 -3.50
CA LEU A 18 3.27 -4.31 -2.21
C LEU A 18 4.52 -3.44 -2.38
N GLY A 19 4.75 -2.50 -1.46
CA GLY A 19 5.99 -1.71 -1.44
C GLY A 19 6.31 -1.11 -0.08
N THR A 20 7.57 -0.67 0.05
CA THR A 20 8.07 0.12 1.19
C THR A 20 8.72 1.38 0.66
N LEU A 21 8.53 2.50 1.36
CA LEU A 21 9.17 3.76 0.98
C LEU A 21 9.58 4.55 2.22
N ASN A 22 10.85 4.95 2.25
CA ASN A 22 11.35 5.93 3.20
C ASN A 22 11.07 7.35 2.66
N VAL A 23 10.39 8.17 3.47
CA VAL A 23 9.95 9.50 3.05
C VAL A 23 10.71 10.65 3.70
N VAL A 24 11.48 10.38 4.76
CA VAL A 24 12.19 11.33 5.63
C VAL A 24 11.27 12.34 6.36
N THR A 25 10.19 12.81 5.73
CA THR A 25 9.07 13.54 6.32
C THR A 25 7.82 13.46 5.41
N LEU A 26 6.65 13.17 6.00
CA LEU A 26 5.40 13.01 5.24
C LEU A 26 4.54 14.30 5.17
N SER A 27 4.88 15.34 5.95
CA SER A 27 4.00 16.50 6.19
C SER A 27 3.67 17.34 4.95
N ARG A 28 4.49 17.32 3.89
CA ARG A 28 4.29 18.12 2.67
C ARG A 28 4.18 17.31 1.37
N ARG A 29 4.16 15.97 1.45
CA ARG A 29 4.29 15.09 0.26
C ARG A 29 3.04 14.28 -0.05
N SER A 30 1.91 14.58 0.59
CA SER A 30 0.73 13.71 0.53
C SER A 30 0.14 13.52 -0.87
N ARG A 31 -0.06 14.62 -1.60
CA ARG A 31 -0.57 14.56 -2.99
C ARG A 31 0.35 13.74 -3.91
N LYS A 32 1.67 13.99 -3.84
CA LYS A 32 2.67 13.26 -4.65
C LYS A 32 2.64 11.76 -4.37
N MET A 33 2.40 11.39 -3.12
CA MET A 33 2.34 10.00 -2.67
C MET A 33 1.06 9.31 -3.14
N ALA A 34 -0.08 9.99 -3.08
CA ALA A 34 -1.33 9.49 -3.66
C ALA A 34 -1.19 9.26 -5.18
N ASP A 35 -0.60 10.22 -5.90
CA ASP A 35 -0.34 10.11 -7.34
C ASP A 35 0.60 8.94 -7.66
N MET A 36 1.65 8.75 -6.87
CA MET A 36 2.59 7.64 -7.05
C MET A 36 1.93 6.28 -6.81
N ILE A 37 1.13 6.13 -5.75
CA ILE A 37 0.38 4.89 -5.46
C ILE A 37 -0.54 4.56 -6.63
N LYS A 38 -1.26 5.56 -7.16
CA LYS A 38 -2.16 5.40 -8.31
C LYS A 38 -1.39 5.03 -9.59
N ARG A 39 -0.32 5.75 -9.91
CA ARG A 39 0.51 5.50 -11.12
C ARG A 39 1.17 4.12 -11.09
N ARG A 40 1.67 3.69 -9.93
CA ARG A 40 2.34 2.40 -9.76
C ARG A 40 1.38 1.25 -9.43
N ARG A 41 0.07 1.50 -9.31
CA ARG A 41 -0.95 0.52 -8.94
C ARG A 41 -0.55 -0.29 -7.70
N ILE A 42 -0.02 0.39 -6.68
CA ILE A 42 0.38 -0.23 -5.41
C ILE A 42 -0.89 -0.41 -4.57
N GLU A 43 -1.11 -1.61 -4.05
CA GLU A 43 -2.25 -1.92 -3.19
C GLU A 43 -1.94 -1.67 -1.72
N VAL A 44 -0.71 -1.97 -1.28
CA VAL A 44 -0.25 -1.70 0.10
C VAL A 44 1.13 -1.09 0.07
N LEU A 45 1.30 0.04 0.77
CA LEU A 45 2.56 0.76 0.89
C LEU A 45 2.88 1.03 2.35
N ARG A 46 4.04 0.57 2.84
CA ARG A 46 4.57 0.96 4.15
C ARG A 46 5.44 2.21 4.02
N LEU A 47 5.21 3.19 4.89
CA LEU A 47 5.97 4.44 4.94
C LEU A 47 6.86 4.47 6.18
N GLN A 48 8.14 4.81 5.99
CA GLN A 48 9.13 4.93 7.06
C GLN A 48 9.63 6.38 7.20
N GLU A 49 10.17 6.70 8.37
CA GLU A 49 10.66 8.05 8.71
C GLU A 49 9.62 9.15 8.42
N THR A 50 8.35 8.90 8.72
CA THR A 50 7.29 9.88 8.49
C THR A 50 7.43 11.11 9.39
N ARG A 51 8.14 10.98 10.52
CA ARG A 51 8.23 11.95 11.63
C ARG A 51 6.86 12.37 12.17
N TRP A 52 5.86 11.51 11.99
CA TRP A 52 4.51 11.73 12.49
C TRP A 52 4.36 11.07 13.86
N LYS A 53 3.71 11.78 14.78
CA LYS A 53 3.47 11.37 16.16
C LYS A 53 1.99 11.03 16.39
N GLY A 54 1.74 10.08 17.29
CA GLY A 54 0.44 9.53 17.66
C GLY A 54 -0.07 8.41 16.75
N THR A 55 -1.20 7.84 17.13
CA THR A 55 -1.88 6.75 16.41
C THR A 55 -3.17 7.27 15.78
N LYS A 56 -3.19 7.45 14.45
CA LYS A 56 -4.38 7.95 13.73
C LYS A 56 -4.54 7.29 12.36
N ALA A 57 -5.78 7.35 11.86
CA ALA A 57 -6.10 7.06 10.47
C ALA A 57 -6.42 8.37 9.73
N LYS A 58 -5.89 8.54 8.53
CA LYS A 58 -6.18 9.67 7.65
C LYS A 58 -6.53 9.17 6.26
N GLN A 59 -7.49 9.81 5.63
CA GLN A 59 -7.75 9.59 4.22
C GLN A 59 -6.75 10.39 3.38
N PHE A 60 -6.31 9.79 2.28
CA PHE A 60 -5.23 10.29 1.46
C PHE A 60 -5.66 10.25 -0.01
N GLY A 61 -6.04 11.40 -0.55
CA GLY A 61 -6.79 11.43 -1.81
C GLY A 61 -8.15 10.72 -1.69
N GLU A 62 -8.73 10.29 -2.81
CA GLU A 62 -10.09 9.74 -2.83
C GLU A 62 -10.21 8.32 -2.28
N ARG A 63 -9.21 7.46 -2.51
CA ARG A 63 -9.33 5.99 -2.29
C ARG A 63 -8.20 5.35 -1.50
N VAL A 64 -7.31 6.12 -0.90
CA VAL A 64 -6.22 5.58 -0.07
C VAL A 64 -6.47 5.96 1.38
N LYS A 65 -6.41 4.97 2.28
CA LYS A 65 -6.48 5.17 3.72
C LYS A 65 -5.10 4.91 4.30
N LEU A 66 -4.56 5.90 5.01
CA LEU A 66 -3.28 5.83 5.68
C LEU A 66 -3.50 5.61 7.17
N TYR A 67 -2.88 4.57 7.70
CA TYR A 67 -2.80 4.31 9.13
C TYR A 67 -1.37 4.59 9.57
N TYR A 68 -1.20 5.33 10.66
CA TYR A 68 0.10 5.56 11.24
C TYR A 68 0.04 5.45 12.76
N SER A 69 1.14 4.96 13.32
CA SER A 69 1.44 4.96 14.73
C SER A 69 2.86 5.48 14.86
N GLY A 70 3.07 6.47 15.71
CA GLY A 70 4.39 7.02 16.00
C GLY A 70 4.45 7.45 17.45
N GLU A 71 5.54 7.10 18.12
CA GLU A 71 5.75 7.43 19.52
C GLU A 71 6.37 8.83 19.66
N ASP A 72 6.00 9.52 20.73
CA ASP A 72 6.71 10.69 21.23
C ASP A 72 7.92 10.19 22.03
N THR A 73 9.00 9.82 21.33
CA THR A 73 10.34 9.83 21.94
C THR A 73 10.93 11.24 21.85
#